data_AF-A0A954WG53-F1
#
_entry.id   AF-A0A954WG53-F1
#
_cell.length_a   1.000
_cell.length_b   1.000
_cell.length_c   1.000
_cell.angle_alpha   90.00
_cell.angle_beta   90.00
_cell.angle_gamma   90.00
#
_symmetry.space_group_name_H-M   'P 1'
#
loop_
_entity.id
_entity.type
_entity.pdbx_description
1 polymer ?
#
loop_
_entity_poly.entity_id
_entity_poly.type
_entity_poly.pdbx_seq_one_letter_code
_entity_poly.pdbx_strand_id
1 'polypeptide(L)'
;MRAVVWRVAIAAALLRGCFVGAEQLLAVGPTASQTRAGGSSDSLHWAYRAPERPVWPTANQASSTATAAWARNPIDRWTHPAMIEAGFEPSPEADRAMLLRRVTFALTGLPPTIDELDAFQSDTSPDAYERAVDRLLASPRHGERLATWWLDLARYADTHGYHTDAHRDLWPYRDWVVSAFNRNMPFDQFATWQLAGDLLPDATDEPRLATGFNRNSMINSEEGVIAEEFRVQYVADRVATTGAVFLGQTLDCARCHDHKYDPFTQRDYFRLFAYFNQLDENGVDGRHGNAEPTMPAPTRLERQELAEIRSRLAALERQMAARAVAAAADQTAWEREQARSATALPLPNDTALHLTFDNELAAEASEASDPTSNDSPSNNPPFDVPPAPKPRIKLIGSAIYLPGKFNAALLFGGQTHVEVRGVEAATGSPSFALAVWCFPTTADTLTIVDSAANDQPRWTLDLADRQPRFTFVDGDRRLQFIAETPLTLRRWQHLALNIDAGESTVNARCYVDGQAVEL
;
A
#
# COMPACT_ATOMS: atom_id res chain seq x y z
N MET A 1 31.97 22.31 15.36
CA MET A 1 30.51 22.09 15.27
C MET A 1 30.10 21.96 16.73
N ARG A 2 29.71 23.08 17.37
CA ARG A 2 29.76 23.21 18.83
C ARG A 2 28.75 22.26 19.49
N ALA A 3 29.22 21.35 20.34
CA ALA A 3 28.38 20.39 21.05
C ALA A 3 27.87 20.99 22.37
N VAL A 4 26.61 20.78 22.74
CA VAL A 4 26.09 21.18 24.05
C VAL A 4 25.35 19.99 24.65
N VAL A 5 25.88 19.43 25.75
CA VAL A 5 25.40 18.18 26.34
C VAL A 5 24.71 18.50 27.67
N TRP A 6 23.42 18.18 27.79
CA TRP A 6 22.59 18.49 28.96
C TRP A 6 21.77 17.28 29.37
N ARG A 7 21.61 16.94 30.65
CA ARG A 7 20.82 15.76 31.08
C ARG A 7 19.83 16.02 32.21
N VAL A 8 18.52 16.07 31.99
CA VAL A 8 17.56 15.91 33.13
C VAL A 8 16.23 15.24 32.72
N ALA A 9 15.62 14.51 33.66
CA ALA A 9 14.34 13.79 33.55
C ALA A 9 13.35 14.15 34.70
N ILE A 10 12.07 13.80 34.54
CA ILE A 10 10.90 14.23 35.38
C ILE A 10 9.82 13.16 35.47
N ALA A 11 9.16 13.12 36.64
CA ALA A 11 7.85 12.52 36.93
C ALA A 11 6.90 13.53 37.60
N ALA A 12 5.55 13.47 37.63
CA ALA A 12 4.44 12.86 36.84
C ALA A 12 3.08 13.36 37.47
N ALA A 13 1.96 13.36 36.72
CA ALA A 13 0.61 12.82 37.08
C ALA A 13 -0.71 13.68 36.90
N LEU A 14 -1.67 13.08 36.14
CA LEU A 14 -3.17 13.01 36.26
C LEU A 14 -4.04 14.23 35.81
N LEU A 15 -5.21 14.16 35.11
CA LEU A 15 -6.32 13.19 34.97
C LEU A 15 -7.27 13.50 33.75
N ARG A 16 -7.73 12.42 33.06
CA ARG A 16 -9.04 12.11 32.37
C ARG A 16 -9.89 13.14 31.58
N GLY A 17 -10.36 12.67 30.40
CA GLY A 17 -11.73 12.95 29.90
C GLY A 17 -11.99 12.60 28.42
N CYS A 18 -12.59 11.43 28.14
CA CYS A 18 -13.14 11.03 26.83
C CYS A 18 -14.44 11.79 26.52
N PHE A 19 -14.80 11.97 25.23
CA PHE A 19 -16.09 11.51 24.67
C PHE A 19 -16.13 11.58 23.13
N VAL A 20 -16.78 10.56 22.57
CA VAL A 20 -17.09 10.28 21.16
C VAL A 20 -18.43 10.91 20.78
N GLY A 21 -18.63 11.27 19.51
CA GLY A 21 -19.95 11.58 18.96
C GLY A 21 -19.99 11.47 17.44
N ALA A 22 -20.77 10.50 16.95
CA ALA A 22 -20.90 10.08 15.56
C ALA A 22 -22.01 10.81 14.78
N GLU A 23 -21.98 10.53 13.47
CA GLU A 23 -22.74 11.02 12.31
C GLU A 23 -24.27 11.05 12.40
N GLN A 24 -24.88 11.90 11.56
CA GLN A 24 -26.21 11.69 10.97
C GLN A 24 -26.23 12.17 9.50
N LEU A 25 -26.37 11.23 8.56
CA LEU A 25 -26.71 11.47 7.15
C LEU A 25 -28.23 11.66 7.01
N LEU A 26 -28.65 12.71 6.28
CA LEU A 26 -30.02 12.95 5.85
C LEU A 26 -30.19 12.59 4.37
N ALA A 27 -31.16 11.73 4.07
CA ALA A 27 -31.63 11.42 2.73
C ALA A 27 -32.97 12.11 2.46
N VAL A 28 -33.06 12.89 1.39
CA VAL A 28 -34.34 13.26 0.75
C VAL A 28 -34.11 13.39 -0.76
N GLY A 29 -34.92 12.71 -1.56
CA GLY A 29 -35.07 12.97 -2.99
C GLY A 29 -36.48 12.58 -3.44
N PRO A 30 -37.21 13.42 -4.20
CA PRO A 30 -38.54 13.09 -4.69
C PRO A 30 -38.50 12.33 -6.02
N THR A 31 -39.60 11.60 -6.21
CA THR A 31 -39.95 10.67 -7.29
C THR A 31 -40.21 11.31 -8.64
N ALA A 32 -39.80 10.64 -9.72
CA ALA A 32 -40.51 10.66 -11.00
C ALA A 32 -40.72 9.21 -11.47
N SER A 33 -41.98 8.92 -11.79
CA SER A 33 -42.56 7.63 -12.11
C SER A 33 -42.37 7.28 -13.58
N GLN A 34 -41.96 6.04 -13.90
CA GLN A 34 -42.79 5.13 -14.70
C GLN A 34 -42.29 3.67 -14.68
N THR A 35 -43.25 2.77 -14.45
CA THR A 35 -43.24 1.30 -14.58
C THR A 35 -42.31 0.47 -13.67
N ARG A 36 -42.85 0.02 -12.53
CA ARG A 36 -43.34 -1.37 -12.37
C ARG A 36 -43.86 -1.61 -10.94
N ALA A 37 -45.17 -1.62 -10.78
CA ALA A 37 -45.84 -2.32 -9.69
C ALA A 37 -47.14 -2.89 -10.26
N GLY A 38 -47.20 -4.21 -10.48
CA GLY A 38 -48.42 -4.93 -10.85
C GLY A 38 -48.38 -5.85 -12.08
N GLY A 39 -47.23 -6.09 -12.71
CA GLY A 39 -47.14 -7.08 -13.79
C GLY A 39 -46.83 -8.48 -13.25
N SER A 40 -47.63 -9.49 -13.61
CA SER A 40 -47.25 -10.90 -13.40
C SER A 40 -45.88 -11.18 -14.05
N SER A 41 -45.21 -12.26 -13.64
CA SER A 41 -43.95 -12.72 -14.25
C SER A 41 -44.04 -12.96 -15.77
N ASP A 42 -45.24 -12.94 -16.35
CA ASP A 42 -45.51 -12.97 -17.81
C ASP A 42 -45.23 -11.65 -18.54
N SER A 43 -45.07 -10.53 -17.82
CA SER A 43 -44.77 -9.22 -18.40
C SER A 43 -43.27 -8.90 -18.51
N LEU A 44 -42.40 -9.81 -18.06
CA LEU A 44 -40.95 -9.69 -18.24
C LEU A 44 -40.54 -10.27 -19.60
N HIS A 45 -39.71 -9.52 -20.32
CA HIS A 45 -39.05 -10.02 -21.54
C HIS A 45 -38.30 -11.32 -21.22
N TRP A 46 -38.31 -12.28 -22.16
CA TRP A 46 -37.84 -13.66 -21.91
C TRP A 46 -36.42 -13.74 -21.34
N ALA A 47 -35.54 -12.80 -21.72
CA ALA A 47 -34.15 -12.72 -21.24
C ALA A 47 -34.03 -12.46 -19.73
N TYR A 48 -35.07 -11.92 -19.09
CA TYR A 48 -35.11 -11.64 -17.65
C TYR A 48 -35.94 -12.67 -16.87
N ARG A 49 -36.35 -13.76 -17.52
CA ARG A 49 -37.01 -14.90 -16.89
C ARG A 49 -35.93 -15.93 -16.59
N ALA A 50 -35.89 -16.45 -15.36
CA ALA A 50 -34.93 -17.48 -15.00
C ALA A 50 -35.10 -18.67 -15.95
N PRO A 51 -34.03 -19.16 -16.60
CA PRO A 51 -34.13 -20.28 -17.51
C PRO A 51 -34.46 -21.54 -16.70
N GLU A 52 -35.53 -22.22 -17.08
CA GLU A 52 -35.88 -23.53 -16.54
C GLU A 52 -35.29 -24.62 -17.44
N ARG A 53 -34.77 -25.69 -16.84
CA ARG A 53 -34.22 -26.81 -17.60
C ARG A 53 -35.37 -27.48 -18.37
N PRO A 54 -35.37 -27.45 -19.72
CA PRO A 54 -36.45 -28.06 -20.47
C PRO A 54 -36.42 -29.58 -20.29
N VAL A 55 -37.61 -30.19 -20.34
CA VAL A 55 -37.72 -31.65 -20.44
C VAL A 55 -37.33 -32.03 -21.87
N TRP A 56 -36.19 -32.69 -22.03
CA TRP A 56 -35.71 -33.13 -23.33
C TRP A 56 -36.66 -34.19 -23.93
N PRO A 57 -36.91 -34.16 -25.26
CA PRO A 57 -37.61 -35.24 -25.94
C PRO A 57 -36.88 -36.56 -25.68
N THR A 58 -37.58 -37.48 -25.02
CA THR A 58 -37.09 -38.86 -24.89
C THR A 58 -37.08 -39.54 -26.27
N ALA A 59 -36.34 -40.65 -26.42
CA ALA A 59 -36.28 -41.38 -27.70
C ALA A 59 -37.68 -41.79 -28.21
N ASN A 60 -38.65 -41.99 -27.31
CA ASN A 60 -40.04 -42.33 -27.63
C ASN A 60 -40.92 -41.11 -27.96
N GLN A 61 -40.43 -39.88 -27.74
CA GLN A 61 -41.13 -38.62 -28.03
C GLN A 61 -40.59 -37.92 -29.29
N ALA A 62 -39.54 -38.46 -29.91
CA ALA A 62 -39.10 -38.03 -31.24
C ALA A 62 -40.26 -38.26 -32.23
N SER A 63 -40.78 -37.18 -32.83
CA SER A 63 -42.05 -37.20 -33.58
C SER A 63 -42.07 -38.10 -34.82
N SER A 64 -40.95 -38.74 -35.17
CA SER A 64 -40.83 -39.71 -36.26
C SER A 64 -39.74 -40.75 -36.00
N THR A 65 -39.91 -41.95 -36.54
CA THR A 65 -38.88 -43.01 -36.58
C THR A 65 -37.58 -42.56 -37.28
N ALA A 66 -37.68 -41.62 -38.23
CA ALA A 66 -36.53 -41.01 -38.89
C ALA A 66 -35.68 -40.16 -37.92
N THR A 67 -36.32 -39.37 -37.05
CA THR A 67 -35.61 -38.60 -36.02
C THR A 67 -34.86 -39.50 -35.05
N ALA A 68 -35.48 -40.61 -34.61
CA ALA A 68 -34.87 -41.55 -33.68
C ALA A 68 -33.66 -42.28 -34.28
N ALA A 69 -33.63 -42.51 -35.60
CA ALA A 69 -32.55 -43.19 -36.30
C ALA A 69 -31.33 -42.28 -36.56
N TRP A 70 -31.54 -40.96 -36.74
CA TRP A 70 -30.46 -40.01 -37.04
C TRP A 70 -29.86 -39.34 -35.81
N ALA A 71 -30.68 -39.00 -34.81
CA ALA A 71 -30.26 -38.19 -33.68
C ALA A 71 -29.25 -38.91 -32.74
N ARG A 72 -28.08 -38.30 -32.53
CA ARG A 72 -27.01 -38.80 -31.64
C ARG A 72 -27.11 -38.23 -30.23
N ASN A 73 -27.61 -37.01 -30.08
CA ASN A 73 -27.71 -36.31 -28.79
C ASN A 73 -29.08 -35.63 -28.59
N PRO A 74 -29.39 -35.09 -27.40
CA PRO A 74 -30.67 -34.43 -27.13
C PRO A 74 -30.95 -33.17 -27.99
N ILE A 75 -29.91 -32.46 -28.45
CA ILE A 75 -30.05 -31.29 -29.32
C ILE A 75 -30.57 -31.74 -30.69
N ASP A 76 -30.01 -32.81 -31.24
CA ASP A 76 -30.45 -33.38 -32.53
C ASP A 76 -31.94 -33.76 -32.47
N ARG A 77 -32.39 -34.34 -31.36
CA ARG A 77 -33.81 -34.70 -31.14
C ARG A 77 -34.73 -33.49 -31.08
N TRP A 78 -34.21 -32.35 -30.61
CA TRP A 78 -34.95 -31.11 -30.50
C TRP A 78 -35.05 -30.38 -31.85
N THR A 79 -33.95 -30.34 -32.61
CA THR A 79 -33.85 -29.55 -33.85
C THR A 79 -34.34 -30.29 -35.09
N HIS A 80 -34.21 -31.62 -35.13
CA HIS A 80 -34.55 -32.41 -36.31
C HIS A 80 -36.03 -32.29 -36.74
N PRO A 81 -37.04 -32.32 -35.84
CA PRO A 81 -38.43 -32.12 -36.25
C PRO A 81 -38.67 -30.79 -36.96
N ALA A 82 -38.12 -29.69 -36.42
CA ALA A 82 -38.25 -28.37 -37.02
C ALA A 82 -37.52 -28.26 -38.37
N MET A 83 -36.38 -28.94 -38.52
CA MET A 83 -35.63 -29.01 -39.77
C MET A 83 -36.44 -29.72 -40.88
N ILE A 84 -37.07 -30.85 -40.57
CA ILE A 84 -37.92 -31.60 -41.51
C ILE A 84 -39.18 -30.81 -41.85
N GLU A 85 -39.83 -30.17 -40.87
CA GLU A 85 -41.00 -29.31 -41.12
C GLU A 85 -40.66 -28.13 -42.04
N ALA A 86 -39.45 -27.58 -41.93
CA ALA A 86 -38.93 -26.56 -42.81
C ALA A 86 -38.48 -27.07 -44.20
N GLY A 87 -38.60 -28.38 -44.48
CA GLY A 87 -38.26 -28.99 -45.76
C GLY A 87 -36.75 -29.22 -45.97
N PHE A 88 -35.95 -29.24 -44.90
CA PHE A 88 -34.52 -29.52 -44.96
C PHE A 88 -34.19 -30.95 -44.56
N GLU A 89 -33.09 -31.48 -45.10
CA GLU A 89 -32.52 -32.78 -44.72
C GLU A 89 -31.14 -32.58 -44.07
N PRO A 90 -30.71 -33.48 -43.15
CA PRO A 90 -29.37 -33.40 -42.59
C PRO A 90 -28.30 -33.49 -43.68
N SER A 91 -27.24 -32.69 -43.55
CA SER A 91 -26.07 -32.82 -44.42
C SER A 91 -25.37 -34.17 -44.19
N PRO A 92 -24.79 -34.78 -45.25
CA PRO A 92 -23.99 -35.99 -45.08
C PRO A 92 -22.77 -35.73 -44.17
N GLU A 93 -22.34 -36.76 -43.45
CA GLU A 93 -21.16 -36.69 -42.61
C GLU A 93 -19.92 -36.40 -43.46
N ALA A 94 -19.06 -35.51 -42.96
CA ALA A 94 -17.83 -35.15 -43.66
C ALA A 94 -16.86 -36.35 -43.69
N ASP A 95 -15.99 -36.41 -44.71
CA ASP A 95 -14.92 -37.40 -44.72
C ASP A 95 -14.01 -37.24 -43.49
N ARG A 96 -13.30 -38.32 -43.11
CA ARG A 96 -12.50 -38.33 -41.87
C ARG A 96 -11.45 -37.22 -41.82
N ALA A 97 -10.83 -36.88 -42.95
CA ALA A 97 -9.80 -35.84 -42.99
C ALA A 97 -10.40 -34.46 -42.74
N MET A 98 -11.53 -34.16 -43.40
CA MET A 98 -12.29 -32.94 -43.24
C MET A 98 -12.85 -32.82 -41.82
N LEU A 99 -13.36 -33.91 -41.26
CA LEU A 99 -13.91 -33.95 -39.91
C LEU A 99 -12.83 -33.60 -38.87
N LEU A 100 -11.67 -34.26 -38.93
CA LEU A 100 -10.55 -33.95 -38.03
C LEU A 100 -10.07 -32.51 -38.20
N ARG A 101 -9.93 -32.05 -39.45
CA ARG A 101 -9.48 -30.67 -39.73
C ARG A 101 -10.41 -29.64 -39.10
N ARG A 102 -11.73 -29.79 -39.27
CA ARG A 102 -12.74 -28.87 -38.72
C ARG A 102 -12.68 -28.81 -37.20
N VAL A 103 -12.66 -29.97 -36.53
CA VAL A 103 -12.66 -30.02 -35.07
C VAL A 103 -11.33 -29.51 -34.49
N THR A 104 -10.20 -29.77 -35.15
CA THR A 104 -8.89 -29.25 -34.71
C THR A 104 -8.84 -27.73 -34.80
N PHE A 105 -9.32 -27.12 -35.90
CA PHE A 105 -9.43 -25.67 -36.01
C PHE A 105 -10.39 -25.07 -34.98
N ALA A 106 -11.53 -25.71 -34.76
CA ALA A 106 -12.51 -25.24 -33.80
C ALA A 106 -11.94 -25.23 -32.38
N LEU A 107 -11.27 -26.31 -31.97
CA LEU A 107 -10.81 -26.48 -30.59
C LEU A 107 -9.45 -25.84 -30.30
N THR A 108 -8.57 -25.72 -31.30
CA THR A 108 -7.17 -25.28 -31.09
C THR A 108 -6.76 -24.10 -31.97
N GLY A 109 -7.56 -23.71 -32.96
CA GLY A 109 -7.21 -22.67 -33.93
C GLY A 109 -6.16 -23.07 -34.97
N LEU A 110 -5.62 -24.29 -34.89
CA LEU A 110 -4.54 -24.77 -35.75
C LEU A 110 -5.01 -25.97 -36.58
N PRO A 111 -4.38 -26.24 -37.74
CA PRO A 111 -4.61 -27.47 -38.48
C PRO A 111 -4.02 -28.68 -37.73
N PRO A 112 -4.56 -29.90 -37.95
CA PRO A 112 -3.91 -31.12 -37.47
C PRO A 112 -2.57 -31.31 -38.19
N THR A 113 -1.61 -31.94 -37.51
CA THR A 113 -0.38 -32.42 -38.14
C THR A 113 -0.67 -33.62 -39.05
N ILE A 114 0.26 -33.94 -39.95
CA ILE A 114 0.14 -35.12 -40.82
C ILE A 114 0.07 -36.40 -39.98
N ASP A 115 0.90 -36.53 -38.94
CA ASP A 115 0.89 -37.68 -38.05
C ASP A 115 -0.45 -37.82 -37.29
N GLU A 116 -1.03 -36.72 -36.83
CA GLU A 116 -2.34 -36.73 -36.18
C GLU A 116 -3.46 -37.12 -37.16
N LEU A 117 -3.34 -36.72 -38.43
CA LEU A 117 -4.27 -37.08 -39.50
C LEU A 117 -4.18 -38.56 -39.86
N ASP A 118 -2.98 -39.08 -40.09
CA ASP A 118 -2.74 -40.48 -40.42
C ASP A 118 -3.20 -41.41 -39.29
N ALA A 119 -2.88 -41.03 -38.04
CA ALA A 119 -3.34 -41.74 -36.85
C ALA A 119 -4.89 -41.78 -36.80
N PHE A 120 -5.55 -40.63 -36.99
CA PHE A 120 -7.01 -40.58 -37.00
C PHE A 120 -7.63 -41.36 -38.15
N GLN A 121 -7.04 -41.33 -39.35
CA GLN A 121 -7.56 -42.09 -40.49
C GLN A 121 -7.45 -43.60 -40.28
N SER A 122 -6.38 -44.06 -39.63
CA SER A 122 -6.14 -45.47 -39.32
C SER A 122 -6.94 -46.00 -38.13
N ASP A 123 -7.46 -45.12 -37.26
CA ASP A 123 -8.21 -45.53 -36.07
C ASP A 123 -9.64 -45.98 -36.41
N THR A 124 -9.85 -47.30 -36.42
CA THR A 124 -11.15 -47.92 -36.69
C THR A 124 -12.02 -48.10 -35.45
N SER A 125 -11.61 -47.57 -34.30
CA SER A 125 -12.38 -47.67 -33.06
C SER A 125 -13.72 -46.94 -33.20
N PRO A 126 -14.81 -47.45 -32.62
CA PRO A 126 -16.13 -46.82 -32.73
C PRO A 126 -16.19 -45.42 -32.09
N ASP A 127 -15.25 -45.09 -31.22
CA ASP A 127 -15.10 -43.83 -30.47
C ASP A 127 -13.90 -42.99 -30.94
N ALA A 128 -13.36 -43.26 -32.14
CA ALA A 128 -12.16 -42.58 -32.64
C ALA A 128 -12.31 -41.05 -32.68
N TYR A 129 -13.51 -40.54 -33.01
CA TYR A 129 -13.79 -39.10 -33.04
C TYR A 129 -13.78 -38.48 -31.65
N GLU A 130 -14.44 -39.12 -30.69
CA GLU A 130 -14.50 -38.69 -29.29
C GLU A 130 -13.09 -38.67 -28.68
N ARG A 131 -12.29 -39.71 -28.93
CA ARG A 131 -10.88 -39.75 -28.49
C ARG A 131 -10.04 -38.63 -29.10
N ALA A 132 -10.29 -38.28 -30.36
CA ALA A 132 -9.62 -37.14 -30.99
C ALA A 132 -10.04 -35.81 -30.34
N VAL A 133 -11.33 -35.63 -30.03
CA VAL A 133 -11.86 -34.46 -29.31
C VAL A 133 -11.24 -34.35 -27.93
N ASP A 134 -11.22 -35.43 -27.13
CA ASP A 134 -10.64 -35.44 -25.79
C ASP A 134 -9.16 -35.05 -25.80
N ARG A 135 -8.39 -35.58 -26.76
CA ARG A 135 -6.99 -35.20 -26.95
C ARG A 135 -6.84 -33.71 -27.28
N LEU A 136 -7.72 -33.15 -28.11
CA LEU A 136 -7.69 -31.74 -28.49
C LEU A 136 -8.07 -30.83 -27.32
N LEU A 137 -9.08 -31.20 -26.53
CA LEU A 137 -9.46 -30.47 -25.32
C LEU A 137 -8.38 -30.52 -24.24
N ALA A 138 -7.63 -31.62 -24.13
CA ALA A 138 -6.50 -31.75 -23.21
C ALA A 138 -5.21 -31.04 -23.68
N SER A 139 -5.16 -30.55 -24.92
CA SER A 139 -3.99 -29.84 -25.46
C SER A 139 -3.93 -28.41 -24.92
N PRO A 140 -2.75 -27.88 -24.53
CA PRO A 140 -2.60 -26.48 -24.09
C PRO A 140 -3.11 -25.44 -25.09
N ARG A 141 -3.06 -25.78 -26.39
CA ARG A 141 -3.59 -24.99 -27.51
C ARG A 141 -5.09 -24.70 -27.40
N HIS A 142 -5.83 -25.52 -26.65
CA HIS A 142 -7.26 -25.29 -26.42
C HIS A 142 -7.51 -24.04 -25.57
N GLY A 143 -6.81 -23.92 -24.44
CA GLY A 143 -6.88 -22.73 -23.59
C GLY A 143 -6.38 -21.49 -24.31
N GLU A 144 -5.33 -21.60 -25.12
CA GLU A 144 -4.84 -20.48 -25.97
C GLU A 144 -5.94 -20.00 -26.93
N ARG A 145 -6.63 -20.94 -27.60
CA ARG A 145 -7.70 -20.63 -28.55
C ARG A 145 -8.90 -19.94 -27.90
N LEU A 146 -9.32 -20.41 -26.72
CA LEU A 146 -10.42 -19.80 -25.97
C LEU A 146 -10.02 -18.44 -25.38
N ALA A 147 -8.80 -18.34 -24.86
CA ALA A 147 -8.28 -17.11 -24.28
C ALA A 147 -8.27 -15.97 -25.30
N THR A 148 -8.01 -16.21 -26.59
CA THR A 148 -8.06 -15.14 -27.62
C THR A 148 -9.38 -14.37 -27.56
N TRP A 149 -10.51 -15.06 -27.53
CA TRP A 149 -11.82 -14.40 -27.46
C TRP A 149 -12.04 -13.69 -26.12
N TRP A 150 -11.59 -14.31 -25.03
CA TRP A 150 -11.75 -13.72 -23.70
C TRP A 150 -10.91 -12.46 -23.53
N LEU A 151 -9.69 -12.45 -24.04
CA LEU A 151 -8.76 -11.34 -23.92
C LEU A 151 -9.26 -10.10 -24.67
N ASP A 152 -9.92 -10.28 -25.82
CA ASP A 152 -10.64 -9.21 -26.50
C ASP A 152 -11.74 -8.62 -25.62
N LEU A 153 -12.58 -9.48 -25.02
CA LEU A 153 -13.65 -9.06 -24.09
C LEU A 153 -13.10 -8.38 -22.83
N ALA A 154 -11.95 -8.83 -22.35
CA ALA A 154 -11.27 -8.26 -21.19
C ALA A 154 -10.52 -6.96 -21.51
N ARG A 155 -10.46 -6.54 -22.78
CA ARG A 155 -9.70 -5.37 -23.28
C ARG A 155 -8.20 -5.50 -23.03
N TYR A 156 -7.69 -6.73 -23.09
CA TYR A 156 -6.27 -6.99 -22.97
C TYR A 156 -5.51 -6.38 -24.16
N ALA A 157 -4.35 -5.81 -23.87
CA ALA A 157 -3.42 -5.22 -24.82
C ALA A 157 -2.05 -5.12 -24.14
N ASP A 158 -0.98 -5.12 -24.90
CA ASP A 158 0.38 -4.94 -24.37
C ASP A 158 0.73 -3.45 -24.15
N THR A 159 -0.19 -2.54 -24.49
CA THR A 159 -0.07 -1.09 -24.33
C THR A 159 -1.34 -0.47 -23.72
N HIS A 160 -1.26 0.81 -23.31
CA HIS A 160 -2.38 1.54 -22.71
C HIS A 160 -3.46 1.99 -23.69
N GLY A 161 -3.22 1.94 -25.01
CA GLY A 161 -4.25 2.11 -26.04
C GLY A 161 -4.77 3.54 -26.22
N TYR A 162 -4.10 4.54 -25.63
CA TYR A 162 -4.45 5.97 -25.77
C TYR A 162 -3.35 6.76 -26.48
N HIS A 163 -3.36 8.09 -26.40
CA HIS A 163 -2.43 9.00 -27.10
C HIS A 163 -0.96 8.60 -27.02
N THR A 164 -0.43 8.33 -25.82
CA THR A 164 0.99 7.97 -25.63
C THR A 164 1.29 6.50 -25.92
N ASP A 165 0.25 5.67 -26.01
CA ASP A 165 0.28 4.22 -26.18
C ASP A 165 1.44 3.51 -25.46
N ALA A 166 1.68 3.91 -24.20
CA ALA A 166 2.81 3.40 -23.43
C ALA A 166 2.63 1.90 -23.08
N HIS A 167 3.77 1.20 -22.96
CA HIS A 167 3.83 -0.23 -22.65
C HIS A 167 3.23 -0.54 -21.28
N ARG A 168 2.59 -1.71 -21.16
CA ARG A 168 2.11 -2.27 -19.89
C ARG A 168 2.41 -3.75 -19.76
N ASP A 169 2.85 -4.17 -18.58
CA ASP A 169 3.15 -5.54 -18.22
C ASP A 169 1.90 -6.24 -17.68
N LEU A 170 1.02 -6.70 -18.58
CA LEU A 170 -0.17 -7.49 -18.23
C LEU A 170 -0.13 -8.94 -18.75
N TRP A 171 0.95 -9.35 -19.40
CA TRP A 171 1.13 -10.73 -19.84
C TRP A 171 0.89 -11.80 -18.73
N PRO A 172 1.13 -11.55 -17.42
CA PRO A 172 0.78 -12.54 -16.40
C PRO A 172 -0.72 -12.79 -16.30
N TYR A 173 -1.56 -11.76 -16.50
CA TYR A 173 -3.01 -11.91 -16.56
C TYR A 173 -3.43 -12.74 -17.79
N ARG A 174 -2.82 -12.49 -18.95
CA ARG A 174 -3.04 -13.29 -20.16
C ARG A 174 -2.73 -14.77 -19.92
N ASP A 175 -1.57 -15.06 -19.36
CA ASP A 175 -1.14 -16.43 -19.09
C ASP A 175 -2.03 -17.10 -18.04
N TRP A 176 -2.52 -16.34 -17.05
CA TRP A 176 -3.52 -16.81 -16.10
C TRP A 176 -4.84 -17.20 -16.80
N VAL A 177 -5.37 -16.37 -17.71
CA VAL A 177 -6.59 -16.69 -18.49
C VAL A 177 -6.41 -17.99 -19.27
N VAL A 178 -5.28 -18.13 -20.00
CA VAL A 178 -4.95 -19.37 -20.74
C VAL A 178 -4.92 -20.57 -19.80
N SER A 179 -4.28 -20.43 -18.63
CA SER A 179 -4.22 -21.51 -17.65
C SER A 179 -5.58 -21.83 -17.03
N ALA A 180 -6.44 -20.84 -16.80
CA ALA A 180 -7.78 -21.04 -16.24
C ALA A 180 -8.64 -21.89 -17.18
N PHE A 181 -8.61 -21.61 -18.48
CA PHE A 181 -9.27 -22.44 -19.50
C PHE A 181 -8.69 -23.85 -19.57
N ASN A 182 -7.36 -23.99 -19.63
CA ASN A 182 -6.72 -25.31 -19.71
C ASN A 182 -6.98 -26.19 -18.47
N ARG A 183 -7.22 -25.60 -17.30
CA ARG A 183 -7.60 -26.34 -16.08
C ARG A 183 -9.11 -26.56 -15.95
N ASN A 184 -9.90 -26.14 -16.95
CA ASN A 184 -11.35 -26.19 -16.93
C ASN A 184 -11.93 -25.56 -15.64
N MET A 185 -11.44 -24.36 -15.30
CA MET A 185 -11.90 -23.65 -14.10
C MET A 185 -13.42 -23.43 -14.17
N PRO A 186 -14.17 -23.71 -13.08
CA PRO A 186 -15.60 -23.42 -13.02
C PRO A 186 -15.88 -21.95 -13.32
N PHE A 187 -16.91 -21.67 -14.13
CA PHE A 187 -17.20 -20.33 -14.61
C PHE A 187 -17.53 -19.36 -13.47
N ASP A 188 -18.24 -19.82 -12.44
CA ASP A 188 -18.54 -19.06 -11.23
C ASP A 188 -17.25 -18.61 -10.51
N GLN A 189 -16.26 -19.50 -10.40
CA GLN A 189 -14.95 -19.16 -9.85
C GLN A 189 -14.19 -18.19 -10.76
N PHE A 190 -14.16 -18.46 -12.06
CA PHE A 190 -13.47 -17.63 -13.06
C PHE A 190 -14.01 -16.20 -13.13
N ALA A 191 -15.34 -16.05 -13.06
CA ALA A 191 -16.00 -14.74 -13.00
C ALA A 191 -15.73 -14.03 -11.66
N THR A 192 -15.89 -14.75 -10.54
CA THR A 192 -15.67 -14.18 -9.20
C THR A 192 -14.24 -13.66 -9.03
N TRP A 193 -13.24 -14.44 -9.45
CA TRP A 193 -11.84 -14.05 -9.31
C TRP A 193 -11.48 -12.83 -10.15
N GLN A 194 -12.07 -12.67 -11.34
CA GLN A 194 -11.82 -11.50 -12.17
C GLN A 194 -12.51 -10.23 -11.67
N LEU A 195 -13.70 -10.36 -11.09
CA LEU A 195 -14.44 -9.21 -10.58
C LEU A 195 -13.97 -8.76 -9.19
N ALA A 196 -13.58 -9.70 -8.32
CA ALA A 196 -13.36 -9.43 -6.90
C ALA A 196 -12.35 -10.40 -6.23
N GLY A 197 -11.43 -11.01 -6.98
CA GLY A 197 -10.44 -11.95 -6.45
C GLY A 197 -9.51 -11.36 -5.37
N ASP A 198 -9.24 -10.06 -5.40
CA ASP A 198 -8.49 -9.32 -4.39
C ASP A 198 -9.28 -9.04 -3.10
N LEU A 199 -10.61 -9.10 -3.17
CA LEU A 199 -11.52 -8.95 -2.03
C LEU A 199 -11.86 -10.29 -1.36
N LEU A 200 -11.36 -11.41 -1.87
CA LEU A 200 -11.56 -12.71 -1.26
C LEU A 200 -10.79 -12.79 0.09
N PRO A 201 -11.36 -13.45 1.12
CA PRO A 201 -10.62 -13.72 2.35
C PRO A 201 -9.33 -14.50 2.05
N ASP A 202 -8.21 -14.06 2.63
CA ASP A 202 -6.89 -14.68 2.46
C ASP A 202 -6.47 -14.84 0.99
N ALA A 203 -6.83 -13.88 0.13
CA ALA A 203 -6.52 -13.91 -1.30
C ALA A 203 -5.02 -14.09 -1.55
N THR A 204 -4.67 -15.22 -2.17
CA THR A 204 -3.31 -15.49 -2.67
C THR A 204 -3.02 -14.66 -3.92
N ASP A 205 -1.80 -14.75 -4.46
CA ASP A 205 -1.41 -13.95 -5.63
C ASP A 205 -2.24 -14.28 -6.88
N GLU A 206 -2.76 -15.50 -7.03
CA GLU A 206 -3.50 -15.89 -8.24
C GLU A 206 -4.89 -15.24 -8.35
N PRO A 207 -5.77 -15.27 -7.32
CA PRO A 207 -7.01 -14.49 -7.33
C PRO A 207 -6.77 -12.98 -7.45
N ARG A 208 -5.72 -12.45 -6.83
CA ARG A 208 -5.34 -11.02 -6.95
C ARG A 208 -4.91 -10.67 -8.38
N LEU A 209 -4.16 -11.56 -9.04
CA LEU A 209 -3.79 -11.36 -10.44
C LEU A 209 -5.01 -11.39 -11.37
N ALA A 210 -5.99 -12.24 -11.08
CA ALA A 210 -7.22 -12.34 -11.87
C ALA A 210 -8.01 -11.03 -11.92
N THR A 211 -7.98 -10.20 -10.86
CA THR A 211 -8.62 -8.88 -10.87
C THR A 211 -7.97 -7.86 -11.79
N GLY A 212 -6.86 -8.23 -12.45
CA GLY A 212 -6.32 -7.54 -13.60
C GLY A 212 -7.35 -7.27 -14.72
N PHE A 213 -8.44 -8.04 -14.80
CA PHE A 213 -9.60 -7.73 -15.66
C PHE A 213 -10.10 -6.28 -15.48
N ASN A 214 -10.19 -5.80 -14.24
CA ASN A 214 -10.61 -4.45 -13.89
C ASN A 214 -9.52 -3.39 -14.16
N ARG A 215 -8.30 -3.80 -14.51
CA ARG A 215 -7.14 -2.92 -14.77
C ARG A 215 -6.78 -2.84 -16.26
N ASN A 216 -7.51 -3.54 -17.12
CA ASN A 216 -7.32 -3.51 -18.57
C ASN A 216 -7.88 -2.26 -19.28
N SER A 217 -8.54 -1.35 -18.55
CA SER A 217 -8.99 -0.06 -19.08
C SER A 217 -7.89 0.66 -19.86
N MET A 218 -8.26 1.38 -20.92
CA MET A 218 -7.33 2.29 -21.58
C MET A 218 -6.91 3.38 -20.60
N ILE A 219 -5.62 3.71 -20.55
CA ILE A 219 -5.07 4.67 -19.59
C ILE A 219 -4.52 5.88 -20.37
N ASN A 220 -4.85 7.07 -19.89
CA ASN A 220 -4.34 8.32 -20.42
C ASN A 220 -3.32 8.96 -19.47
N SER A 221 -2.20 9.36 -20.05
CA SER A 221 -1.08 10.02 -19.36
C SER A 221 -0.60 11.28 -20.11
N GLU A 222 -1.44 11.83 -20.99
CA GLU A 222 -1.13 13.00 -21.80
C GLU A 222 -1.07 14.28 -20.94
N GLU A 223 -0.26 15.25 -21.35
CA GLU A 223 -0.18 16.54 -20.65
C GLU A 223 -1.45 17.36 -20.88
N GLY A 224 -2.03 17.91 -19.80
CA GLY A 224 -3.24 18.74 -19.87
C GLY A 224 -4.55 17.97 -19.69
N VAL A 225 -4.51 16.65 -19.49
CA VAL A 225 -5.70 15.85 -19.16
C VAL A 225 -6.22 16.18 -17.76
N ILE A 226 -7.53 16.08 -17.57
CA ILE A 226 -8.15 16.28 -16.27
C ILE A 226 -8.17 14.92 -15.55
N ALA A 227 -7.41 14.82 -14.46
CA ALA A 227 -7.29 13.60 -13.65
C ALA A 227 -8.65 13.00 -13.28
N GLU A 228 -9.53 13.83 -12.71
CA GLU A 228 -10.84 13.38 -12.27
C GLU A 228 -11.74 12.91 -13.44
N GLU A 229 -11.60 13.51 -14.62
CA GLU A 229 -12.35 13.06 -15.80
C GLU A 229 -11.98 11.63 -16.17
N PHE A 230 -10.69 11.34 -16.30
CA PHE A 230 -10.23 10.00 -16.67
C PHE A 230 -10.44 8.98 -15.57
N ARG A 231 -10.29 9.35 -14.30
CA ARG A 231 -10.67 8.50 -13.16
C ARG A 231 -12.13 8.05 -13.26
N VAL A 232 -13.04 8.99 -13.54
CA VAL A 232 -14.47 8.68 -13.75
C VAL A 232 -14.71 7.85 -15.01
N GLN A 233 -13.96 8.09 -16.10
CA GLN A 233 -14.06 7.27 -17.30
C GLN A 233 -13.61 5.82 -17.07
N TYR A 234 -12.55 5.58 -16.29
CA TYR A 234 -12.10 4.22 -15.96
C TYR A 234 -13.17 3.44 -15.19
N VAL A 235 -13.84 4.09 -14.24
CA VAL A 235 -14.98 3.47 -13.53
C VAL A 235 -16.15 3.21 -14.47
N ALA A 236 -16.50 4.15 -15.35
CA ALA A 236 -17.57 3.96 -16.33
C ALA A 236 -17.27 2.78 -17.28
N ASP A 237 -16.02 2.68 -17.72
CA ASP A 237 -15.53 1.60 -18.58
C ASP A 237 -15.58 0.22 -17.90
N ARG A 238 -15.34 0.13 -16.58
CA ARG A 238 -15.58 -1.10 -15.79
C ARG A 238 -17.06 -1.49 -15.72
N VAL A 239 -17.95 -0.51 -15.55
CA VAL A 239 -19.41 -0.74 -15.56
C VAL A 239 -19.85 -1.26 -16.92
N ALA A 240 -19.41 -0.60 -18.00
CA ALA A 240 -19.70 -0.98 -19.38
C ALA A 240 -19.26 -2.42 -19.67
N THR A 241 -18.00 -2.72 -19.36
CA THR A 241 -17.40 -4.01 -19.65
C THR A 241 -17.99 -5.11 -18.80
N THR A 242 -18.22 -4.87 -17.51
CA THR A 242 -18.88 -5.86 -16.64
C THR A 242 -20.29 -6.17 -17.13
N GLY A 243 -21.05 -5.14 -17.50
CA GLY A 243 -22.39 -5.29 -18.07
C GLY A 243 -22.36 -6.13 -19.35
N ALA A 244 -21.50 -5.78 -20.30
CA ALA A 244 -21.42 -6.46 -21.58
C ALA A 244 -20.92 -7.90 -21.46
N VAL A 245 -19.82 -8.12 -20.73
CA VAL A 245 -19.09 -9.40 -20.69
C VAL A 245 -19.78 -10.42 -19.80
N PHE A 246 -20.23 -10.02 -18.61
CA PHE A 246 -20.77 -10.97 -17.63
C PHE A 246 -22.30 -11.01 -17.60
N LEU A 247 -22.97 -9.89 -17.90
CA LEU A 247 -24.44 -9.82 -17.86
C LEU A 247 -25.07 -9.92 -19.24
N GLY A 248 -24.30 -9.72 -20.32
CA GLY A 248 -24.83 -9.61 -21.67
C GLY A 248 -25.71 -8.36 -21.86
N GLN A 249 -25.43 -7.28 -21.12
CA GLN A 249 -26.23 -6.06 -21.06
C GLN A 249 -25.46 -4.81 -21.44
N THR A 250 -26.09 -3.93 -22.21
CA THR A 250 -25.51 -2.64 -22.62
C THR A 250 -25.84 -1.54 -21.62
N LEU A 251 -25.14 -1.52 -20.48
CA LEU A 251 -25.43 -0.56 -19.42
C LEU A 251 -25.03 0.90 -19.77
N ASP A 252 -24.28 1.14 -20.83
CA ASP A 252 -23.80 2.47 -21.20
C ASP A 252 -24.90 3.49 -21.48
N CYS A 253 -26.03 3.07 -22.07
CA CYS A 253 -27.15 3.99 -22.27
C CYS A 253 -27.70 4.50 -20.94
N ALA A 254 -27.62 3.67 -19.89
CA ALA A 254 -28.10 4.00 -18.55
C ALA A 254 -27.26 5.08 -17.85
N ARG A 255 -26.08 5.43 -18.41
CA ARG A 255 -25.20 6.48 -17.86
C ARG A 255 -25.87 7.84 -17.81
N CYS A 256 -26.57 8.21 -18.89
CA CYS A 256 -27.12 9.57 -19.06
C CYS A 256 -28.64 9.65 -18.82
N HIS A 257 -29.37 8.56 -18.99
CA HIS A 257 -30.82 8.46 -18.81
C HIS A 257 -31.20 7.00 -18.53
N ASP A 258 -32.45 6.69 -18.15
CA ASP A 258 -32.88 5.29 -18.02
C ASP A 258 -32.73 4.52 -19.34
N HIS A 259 -32.32 3.25 -19.29
CA HIS A 259 -32.07 2.47 -20.51
C HIS A 259 -33.32 2.41 -21.40
N LYS A 260 -33.15 2.65 -22.70
CA LYS A 260 -34.29 2.83 -23.64
C LYS A 260 -35.19 1.60 -23.75
N TYR A 261 -34.61 0.41 -23.68
CA TYR A 261 -35.31 -0.86 -23.94
C TYR A 261 -35.23 -1.85 -22.78
N ASP A 262 -34.26 -1.69 -21.90
CA ASP A 262 -33.95 -2.67 -20.85
C ASP A 262 -34.38 -2.11 -19.51
N PRO A 263 -34.72 -2.96 -18.53
CA PRO A 263 -35.29 -2.53 -17.26
C PRO A 263 -34.22 -1.99 -16.29
N PHE A 264 -33.26 -1.21 -16.78
CA PHE A 264 -32.19 -0.60 -15.99
C PHE A 264 -32.37 0.90 -15.93
N THR A 265 -32.52 1.42 -14.71
CA THR A 265 -32.59 2.87 -14.50
C THR A 265 -31.19 3.47 -14.45
N GLN A 266 -31.08 4.79 -14.66
CA GLN A 266 -29.84 5.53 -14.43
C GLN A 266 -29.39 5.38 -12.97
N ARG A 267 -30.33 5.25 -12.03
CA ARG A 267 -30.01 4.97 -10.63
C ARG A 267 -29.30 3.63 -10.45
N ASP A 268 -29.70 2.60 -11.19
CA ASP A 268 -29.06 1.28 -11.13
C ASP A 268 -27.65 1.33 -11.73
N TYR A 269 -27.45 2.09 -12.81
CA TYR A 269 -26.13 2.38 -13.35
C TYR A 269 -25.21 2.99 -12.29
N PHE A 270 -25.64 4.07 -11.63
CA PHE A 270 -24.78 4.74 -10.63
C PHE A 270 -24.59 3.93 -9.34
N ARG A 271 -25.50 3.00 -9.02
CA ARG A 271 -25.28 2.01 -7.95
C ARG A 271 -24.15 1.05 -8.32
N LEU A 272 -24.12 0.55 -9.56
CA LEU A 272 -23.04 -0.31 -10.02
C LEU A 272 -21.72 0.47 -10.15
N PHE A 273 -21.78 1.71 -10.64
CA PHE A 273 -20.65 2.63 -10.67
C PHE A 273 -20.01 2.78 -9.28
N ALA A 274 -20.82 2.94 -8.22
CA ALA A 274 -20.31 3.10 -6.86
C ALA A 274 -19.52 1.88 -6.34
N TYR A 275 -19.80 0.67 -6.84
CA TYR A 275 -19.02 -0.53 -6.50
C TYR A 275 -17.60 -0.47 -7.09
N PHE A 276 -17.47 -0.03 -8.34
CA PHE A 276 -16.17 0.07 -9.02
C PHE A 276 -15.41 1.35 -8.64
N ASN A 277 -16.08 2.36 -8.12
CA ASN A 277 -15.51 3.62 -7.65
C ASN A 277 -14.85 3.51 -6.26
N GLN A 278 -14.06 2.46 -6.05
CA GLN A 278 -13.35 2.17 -4.78
C GLN A 278 -11.84 1.99 -4.98
N LEU A 279 -11.37 1.97 -6.23
CA LEU A 279 -9.96 1.85 -6.57
C LEU A 279 -9.26 3.19 -6.35
N ASP A 280 -8.13 3.16 -5.65
CA ASP A 280 -7.27 4.32 -5.44
C ASP A 280 -6.43 4.58 -6.71
N GLU A 281 -7.08 5.18 -7.70
CA GLU A 281 -6.49 5.50 -9.00
C GLU A 281 -6.53 7.02 -9.27
N ASN A 282 -5.45 7.56 -9.84
CA ASN A 282 -5.28 9.00 -9.98
C ASN A 282 -5.80 9.57 -11.31
N GLY A 283 -6.30 8.73 -12.23
CA GLY A 283 -6.79 9.16 -13.54
C GLY A 283 -5.71 9.52 -14.57
N VAL A 284 -4.53 9.98 -14.12
CA VAL A 284 -3.37 10.32 -14.95
C VAL A 284 -2.17 9.52 -14.49
N ASP A 285 -1.98 8.33 -15.04
CA ASP A 285 -0.86 7.45 -14.70
C ASP A 285 -0.44 6.64 -15.93
N GLY A 286 0.46 5.68 -15.78
CA GLY A 286 0.87 4.75 -16.84
C GLY A 286 1.91 5.33 -17.80
N ARG A 287 2.43 6.54 -17.56
CA ARG A 287 3.46 7.17 -18.42
C ARG A 287 4.74 6.34 -18.53
N HIS A 288 5.11 5.67 -17.44
CA HIS A 288 6.38 4.93 -17.31
C HIS A 288 6.19 3.42 -17.08
N GLY A 289 5.01 2.87 -17.39
CA GLY A 289 4.71 1.46 -17.19
C GLY A 289 3.27 1.25 -16.72
N ASN A 290 3.03 0.25 -15.87
CA ASN A 290 1.71 -0.01 -15.32
C ASN A 290 1.24 1.12 -14.41
N ALA A 291 -0.05 1.43 -14.45
CA ALA A 291 -0.66 2.34 -13.49
C ALA A 291 -0.72 1.70 -12.10
N GLU A 292 -0.50 2.50 -11.05
CA GLU A 292 -0.65 2.08 -9.67
C GLU A 292 -2.13 1.81 -9.32
N PRO A 293 -2.42 0.91 -8.36
CA PRO A 293 -1.48 0.06 -7.64
C PRO A 293 -0.96 -1.11 -8.49
N THR A 294 0.29 -1.49 -8.29
CA THR A 294 0.93 -2.66 -8.92
C THR A 294 1.10 -3.82 -7.93
N MET A 295 1.30 -5.05 -8.44
CA MET A 295 1.67 -6.20 -7.64
C MET A 295 2.84 -6.96 -8.26
N PRO A 296 3.75 -7.54 -7.46
CA PRO A 296 4.75 -8.47 -7.98
C PRO A 296 4.07 -9.68 -8.61
N ALA A 297 4.43 -9.98 -9.86
CA ALA A 297 3.94 -11.15 -10.58
C ALA A 297 5.12 -11.99 -11.12
N PRO A 298 5.92 -12.61 -10.25
CA PRO A 298 7.08 -13.38 -10.67
C PRO A 298 6.67 -14.57 -11.56
N THR A 299 7.50 -14.87 -12.55
CA THR A 299 7.39 -16.09 -13.36
C THR A 299 7.51 -17.34 -12.48
N ARG A 300 7.17 -18.51 -13.04
CA ARG A 300 7.35 -19.80 -12.34
C ARG A 300 8.82 -20.04 -11.94
N LEU A 301 9.77 -19.64 -12.78
CA LEU A 301 11.20 -19.79 -12.50
C LEU A 301 11.63 -18.86 -11.37
N GLU A 302 11.26 -17.57 -11.45
CA GLU A 302 11.57 -16.59 -10.40
C GLU A 302 10.91 -16.98 -9.06
N ARG A 303 9.71 -17.57 -9.07
CA ARG A 303 9.10 -18.12 -7.84
C ARG A 303 9.92 -19.22 -7.20
N GLN A 304 10.54 -20.10 -7.99
CA GLN A 304 11.41 -21.15 -7.48
C GLN A 304 12.70 -20.55 -6.90
N GLU A 305 13.34 -19.63 -7.61
CA GLU A 305 14.52 -18.93 -7.14
C GLU A 305 14.25 -18.13 -5.86
N LEU A 306 13.12 -17.42 -5.79
CA LEU A 306 12.69 -16.70 -4.58
C LEU A 306 12.51 -17.65 -3.39
N ALA A 307 11.95 -18.84 -3.60
CA ALA A 307 11.79 -19.83 -2.54
C ALA A 307 13.15 -20.34 -2.02
N GLU A 308 14.11 -20.58 -2.92
CA GLU A 308 15.47 -20.98 -2.57
C GLU A 308 16.20 -19.86 -1.80
N ILE A 309 16.13 -18.62 -2.28
CA ILE A 309 16.73 -17.45 -1.63
C ILE A 309 16.14 -17.25 -0.24
N ARG A 310 14.81 -17.33 -0.08
CA ARG A 310 14.14 -17.21 1.22
C ARG A 310 14.58 -18.31 2.19
N SER A 311 14.70 -19.54 1.72
CA SER A 311 15.20 -20.67 2.54
C SER A 311 16.63 -20.42 3.02
N ARG A 312 17.51 -19.94 2.13
CA ARG A 312 18.89 -19.59 2.46
C ARG A 312 18.98 -18.42 3.44
N LEU A 313 18.16 -17.39 3.26
CA LEU A 313 18.09 -16.24 4.16
C LEU A 313 17.70 -16.68 5.57
N ALA A 314 16.64 -17.47 5.71
CA ALA A 314 16.20 -17.99 7.01
C ALA A 314 17.26 -18.89 7.68
N ALA A 315 18.07 -19.62 6.90
CA ALA A 315 19.20 -20.37 7.43
C ALA A 315 20.31 -19.44 7.95
N LEU A 316 20.68 -18.40 7.20
CA LEU A 316 21.69 -17.43 7.59
C LEU A 316 21.26 -16.60 8.81
N GLU A 317 20.00 -16.18 8.88
CA GLU A 317 19.46 -15.45 10.03
C GLU A 317 19.54 -16.29 11.32
N ARG A 318 19.21 -17.59 11.24
CA ARG A 318 19.39 -18.51 12.37
C ARG A 318 20.86 -18.65 12.78
N GLN A 319 21.78 -18.70 11.81
CA GLN A 319 23.21 -18.72 12.11
C GLN A 319 23.70 -17.42 12.76
N MET A 320 23.23 -16.28 12.29
CA MET A 320 23.54 -14.97 12.89
C MET A 320 23.02 -14.87 14.32
N ALA A 321 21.77 -15.27 14.56
CA ALA A 321 21.18 -15.30 15.89
C ALA A 321 21.96 -16.22 16.83
N ALA A 322 22.33 -17.43 16.38
CA ALA A 322 23.14 -18.36 17.16
C ALA A 322 24.53 -17.80 17.48
N ARG A 323 25.18 -17.12 16.53
CA ARG A 323 26.46 -16.43 16.75
C ARG A 323 26.34 -15.29 17.74
N ALA A 324 25.29 -14.47 17.65
CA ALA A 324 25.05 -13.38 18.60
C ALA A 324 24.91 -13.92 20.03
N VAL A 325 24.16 -15.02 20.22
CA VAL A 325 24.04 -15.69 21.53
C VAL A 325 25.39 -16.22 22.01
N ALA A 326 26.16 -16.90 21.14
CA ALA A 326 27.46 -17.44 21.49
C ALA A 326 28.48 -16.34 21.86
N ALA A 327 28.44 -15.20 21.15
CA ALA A 327 29.36 -14.07 21.36
C ALA A 327 28.95 -13.16 22.53
N ALA A 328 27.76 -13.30 23.11
CA ALA A 328 27.25 -12.37 24.12
C ALA A 328 28.13 -12.30 25.38
N ALA A 329 28.67 -13.43 25.83
CA ALA A 329 29.56 -13.48 26.99
C ALA A 329 30.90 -12.78 26.71
N ASP A 330 31.51 -13.08 25.55
CA ASP A 330 32.77 -12.48 25.11
C ASP A 330 32.62 -10.97 24.87
N GLN A 331 31.51 -10.56 24.25
CA GLN A 331 31.16 -9.15 24.08
C GLN A 331 31.02 -8.45 25.42
N THR A 332 30.29 -9.04 26.38
CA THR A 332 30.12 -8.46 27.72
C THR A 332 31.47 -8.33 28.44
N ALA A 333 32.36 -9.32 28.28
CA ALA A 333 33.70 -9.29 28.85
C ALA A 333 34.54 -8.15 28.25
N TRP A 334 34.53 -8.02 26.93
CA TRP A 334 35.19 -6.94 26.21
C TRP A 334 34.64 -5.55 26.57
N GLU A 335 33.31 -5.38 26.66
CA GLU A 335 32.68 -4.12 27.07
C GLU A 335 33.11 -3.70 28.48
N ARG A 336 33.22 -4.66 29.42
CA ARG A 336 33.73 -4.38 30.78
C ARG A 336 35.20 -4.01 30.80
N GLU A 337 36.01 -4.62 29.94
CA GLU A 337 37.42 -4.26 29.78
C GLU A 337 37.54 -2.82 29.25
N GLN A 338 36.81 -2.48 28.19
CA GLN A 338 36.79 -1.12 27.65
C GLN A 338 36.27 -0.10 28.67
N ALA A 339 35.24 -0.42 29.44
CA ALA A 339 34.73 0.46 30.49
C ALA A 339 35.72 0.70 31.63
N ARG A 340 36.58 -0.29 31.95
CA ARG A 340 37.67 -0.14 32.94
C ARG A 340 38.83 0.69 32.39
N SER A 341 39.07 0.60 31.09
CA SER A 341 40.10 1.38 30.38
C SER A 341 39.61 2.76 29.94
N ALA A 342 38.30 3.03 30.00
CA ALA A 342 37.70 4.31 29.68
C ALA A 342 38.01 5.32 30.79
N THR A 343 39.12 6.03 30.63
CA THR A 343 39.21 7.40 31.15
C THR A 343 38.06 8.15 30.47
N ALA A 344 37.22 8.88 31.24
CA ALA A 344 36.03 9.56 30.73
C ALA A 344 36.26 10.09 29.31
N LEU A 345 35.43 9.64 28.35
CA LEU A 345 35.57 10.07 26.96
C LEU A 345 35.72 11.60 26.95
N PRO A 346 36.83 12.14 26.40
CA PRO A 346 37.03 13.57 26.39
C PRO A 346 35.83 14.19 25.69
N LEU A 347 35.16 15.12 26.37
CA LEU A 347 34.13 15.92 25.75
C LEU A 347 34.73 16.61 24.51
N PRO A 348 33.95 16.81 23.44
CA PRO A 348 34.40 17.61 22.31
C PRO A 348 34.99 18.94 22.79
N ASN A 349 36.12 19.36 22.22
CA ASN A 349 36.82 20.59 22.63
C ASN A 349 35.95 21.86 22.48
N ASP A 350 34.88 21.77 21.70
CA ASP A 350 33.90 22.84 21.47
C ASP A 350 32.59 22.63 22.27
N THR A 351 32.66 21.89 23.38
CA THR A 351 31.53 21.73 24.30
C THR A 351 31.20 23.04 24.98
N ALA A 352 30.02 23.61 24.69
CA ALA A 352 29.61 24.88 25.28
C ALA A 352 29.08 24.73 26.71
N LEU A 353 28.46 23.60 27.01
CA LEU A 353 27.99 23.26 28.35
C LEU A 353 27.86 21.76 28.53
N HIS A 354 28.24 21.30 29.71
CA HIS A 354 28.05 19.95 30.18
C HIS A 354 27.51 19.97 31.62
N LEU A 355 26.24 19.56 31.81
CA LEU A 355 25.66 19.38 33.15
C LEU A 355 25.57 17.89 33.49
N THR A 356 26.31 17.46 34.51
CA THR A 356 26.31 16.07 34.98
C THR A 356 25.34 15.82 36.13
N PHE A 357 25.00 16.86 36.90
CA PHE A 357 24.18 16.77 38.13
C PHE A 357 24.77 15.87 39.22
N ASP A 358 26.07 15.57 39.13
CA ASP A 358 26.78 14.76 40.13
C ASP A 358 26.99 15.50 41.46
N ASN A 359 26.93 16.84 41.45
CA ASN A 359 27.05 17.72 42.60
C ASN A 359 25.81 18.62 42.72
N GLU A 360 25.48 19.05 43.94
CA GLU A 360 24.38 20.00 44.15
C GLU A 360 24.64 21.33 43.43
N LEU A 361 23.71 21.73 42.55
CA LEU A 361 23.72 23.06 41.95
C LEU A 361 23.44 24.11 43.04
N ALA A 362 24.34 25.08 43.22
CA ALA A 362 24.21 26.12 44.23
C ALA A 362 22.97 27.02 43.98
N ALA A 363 22.15 27.21 45.01
CA ALA A 363 21.06 28.17 45.01
C ALA A 363 21.58 29.54 45.52
N GLU A 364 22.12 30.39 44.64
CA GLU A 364 22.47 31.76 45.06
C GLU A 364 21.27 32.70 44.94
N ALA A 365 20.79 33.13 46.10
CA ALA A 365 20.05 34.37 46.29
C ALA A 365 21.07 35.49 46.58
N SER A 366 21.24 36.42 45.63
CA SER A 366 21.86 37.71 45.89
C SER A 366 21.50 38.68 44.77
N GLU A 367 20.79 39.75 45.13
CA GLU A 367 20.69 40.97 44.33
C GLU A 367 22.12 41.47 44.03
N ALA A 368 22.42 41.75 42.76
CA ALA A 368 23.64 42.44 42.38
C ALA A 368 23.31 43.92 42.19
N SER A 369 23.83 44.72 43.11
CA SER A 369 23.89 46.18 43.04
C SER A 369 24.65 46.66 41.81
N ASP A 370 24.12 47.75 41.27
CA ASP A 370 24.61 48.53 40.13
C ASP A 370 26.03 49.08 40.37
N PRO A 371 27.00 48.91 39.45
CA PRO A 371 28.25 49.65 39.47
C PRO A 371 28.19 50.78 38.44
N THR A 372 27.66 51.94 38.86
CA THR A 372 28.04 53.21 38.26
C THR A 372 29.35 53.68 38.91
N SER A 373 30.47 53.49 38.22
CA SER A 373 31.61 54.40 38.38
C SER A 373 32.43 54.45 37.09
N ASN A 374 32.45 55.65 36.53
CA ASN A 374 33.39 56.11 35.51
C ASN A 374 34.81 56.00 36.07
N ASP A 375 35.70 55.35 35.32
CA ASP A 375 37.07 55.84 35.14
C ASP A 375 37.65 55.29 33.83
N SER A 376 38.34 56.17 33.12
CA SER A 376 39.13 55.90 31.91
C SER A 376 40.33 56.87 31.92
N PRO A 377 41.40 56.64 31.14
CA PRO A 377 42.07 55.37 30.81
C PRO A 377 43.62 55.50 30.93
N SER A 378 44.39 54.40 30.93
CA SER A 378 45.73 54.40 30.28
C SER A 378 46.34 53.01 30.00
N ASN A 379 46.68 52.83 28.71
CA ASN A 379 47.81 52.11 28.08
C ASN A 379 47.95 50.55 28.01
N ASN A 380 47.97 50.09 26.73
CA ASN A 380 48.53 48.88 26.08
C ASN A 380 47.73 47.55 26.07
N PRO A 381 47.93 46.63 25.07
CA PRO A 381 47.96 46.70 23.58
C PRO A 381 46.88 45.73 22.96
N PRO A 382 46.84 45.38 21.64
CA PRO A 382 45.60 44.96 20.96
C PRO A 382 45.33 43.43 20.92
N PHE A 383 44.03 43.08 20.95
CA PHE A 383 43.41 41.77 20.67
C PHE A 383 43.81 40.58 21.56
N ASP A 384 43.35 40.58 22.82
CA ASP A 384 42.87 39.35 23.43
C ASP A 384 41.34 39.37 23.38
N VAL A 385 40.74 38.40 22.68
CA VAL A 385 39.31 38.11 22.83
C VAL A 385 39.13 37.71 24.28
N PRO A 386 38.33 38.43 25.10
CA PRO A 386 38.11 38.02 26.48
C PRO A 386 37.58 36.58 26.47
N PRO A 387 38.06 35.69 27.35
CA PRO A 387 37.55 34.33 27.44
C PRO A 387 36.03 34.40 27.59
N ALA A 388 35.31 33.57 26.82
CA ALA A 388 33.85 33.53 26.85
C ALA A 388 33.38 33.47 28.33
N PRO A 389 32.39 34.28 28.73
CA PRO A 389 31.94 34.29 30.11
C PRO A 389 31.58 32.87 30.54
N LYS A 390 32.12 32.42 31.69
CA LYS A 390 31.78 31.09 32.21
C LYS A 390 30.25 31.00 32.39
N PRO A 391 29.61 29.88 31.99
CA PRO A 391 28.18 29.72 32.13
C PRO A 391 27.78 29.90 33.60
N ARG A 392 26.80 30.75 33.84
CA ARG A 392 26.16 30.93 35.15
C ARG A 392 24.90 30.07 35.18
N ILE A 393 24.86 29.12 36.10
CA ILE A 393 23.78 28.15 36.23
C ILE A 393 23.01 28.46 37.51
N LYS A 394 21.69 28.59 37.41
CA LYS A 394 20.80 28.86 38.53
C LYS A 394 19.69 27.82 38.54
N LEU A 395 19.53 27.12 39.66
CA LEU A 395 18.39 26.26 39.90
C LEU A 395 17.21 27.08 40.44
N ILE A 396 16.03 26.92 39.84
CA ILE A 396 14.77 27.47 40.32
C ILE A 396 13.89 26.31 40.75
N GLY A 397 13.30 26.38 41.95
CA GLY A 397 12.45 25.31 42.51
C GLY A 397 13.19 24.42 43.52
N SER A 398 12.66 23.22 43.75
CA SER A 398 13.21 22.25 44.72
C SER A 398 13.94 21.11 44.01
N ALA A 399 15.26 21.01 44.19
CA ALA A 399 16.02 19.90 43.63
C ALA A 399 15.72 18.58 44.33
N ILE A 400 15.34 17.58 43.55
CA ILE A 400 15.27 16.18 43.97
C ILE A 400 16.26 15.41 43.11
N TYR A 401 17.34 14.90 43.71
CA TYR A 401 18.33 14.07 43.01
C TYR A 401 17.98 12.59 43.15
N LEU A 402 18.10 11.85 42.05
CA LEU A 402 17.81 10.42 41.94
C LEU A 402 19.01 9.69 41.31
N PRO A 403 19.11 8.34 41.45
CA PRO A 403 20.08 7.56 40.69
C PRO A 403 19.91 7.74 39.17
N GLY A 404 20.95 8.22 38.53
CA GLY A 404 21.07 8.45 37.08
C GLY A 404 21.56 7.22 36.31
N LYS A 405 21.64 7.33 34.98
CA LYS A 405 22.19 6.28 34.11
C LYS A 405 23.65 5.92 34.44
N PHE A 406 24.45 6.90 34.84
CA PHE A 406 25.86 6.71 35.22
C PHE A 406 26.11 7.08 36.69
N ASN A 407 25.55 8.18 37.19
CA ASN A 407 25.74 8.69 38.55
C ASN A 407 24.42 9.22 39.14
N ALA A 408 24.27 10.55 39.29
CA ALA A 408 23.04 11.20 39.75
C ALA A 408 22.25 11.80 38.57
N ALA A 409 20.98 12.07 38.80
CA ALA A 409 20.09 12.78 37.89
C ALA A 409 19.18 13.70 38.70
N LEU A 410 18.88 14.88 38.16
CA LEU A 410 17.89 15.77 38.75
C LEU A 410 16.47 15.36 38.31
N LEU A 411 15.47 15.58 39.17
CA LEU A 411 14.05 15.42 38.86
C LEU A 411 13.42 16.81 38.68
N PHE A 412 12.86 17.10 37.52
CA PHE A 412 12.21 18.39 37.25
C PHE A 412 10.66 18.32 37.31
N GLY A 413 9.96 18.27 38.44
CA GLY A 413 8.48 18.10 38.50
C GLY A 413 7.54 19.15 37.84
N GLY A 414 8.00 19.96 36.87
CA GLY A 414 7.25 21.08 36.27
C GLY A 414 7.32 22.37 37.08
N GLN A 415 7.72 22.29 38.35
CA GLN A 415 7.98 23.45 39.22
C GLN A 415 9.47 23.71 39.46
N THR A 416 10.34 22.90 38.85
CA THR A 416 11.80 23.04 38.98
C THR A 416 12.41 23.10 37.59
N HIS A 417 13.25 24.12 37.35
CA HIS A 417 13.99 24.29 36.10
C HIS A 417 15.39 24.84 36.39
N VAL A 418 16.30 24.67 35.44
CA VAL A 418 17.66 25.22 35.51
C VAL A 418 17.77 26.34 34.47
N GLU A 419 18.03 27.55 34.94
CA GLU A 419 18.37 28.69 34.09
C GLU A 419 19.87 28.74 33.86
N VAL A 420 20.29 28.91 32.61
CA VAL A 420 21.70 29.10 32.28
C VAL A 420 21.88 30.36 31.46
N ARG A 421 22.86 31.17 31.87
CA ARG A 421 23.32 32.38 31.18
C ARG A 421 24.79 32.24 30.79
N GLY A 422 25.25 32.95 29.76
CA GLY A 422 26.65 32.93 29.31
C GLY A 422 26.97 31.90 28.22
N VAL A 423 25.96 31.20 27.67
CA VAL A 423 26.09 30.24 26.55
C VAL A 423 25.52 30.75 25.24
N GLU A 424 25.13 32.02 25.20
CA GLU A 424 24.41 32.66 24.08
C GLU A 424 25.25 32.65 22.80
N ALA A 425 26.58 32.72 22.91
CA ALA A 425 27.50 32.60 21.76
C ALA A 425 27.58 31.18 21.16
N ALA A 426 27.04 30.17 21.84
CA ALA A 426 26.95 28.79 21.36
C ALA A 426 25.53 28.38 20.95
N THR A 427 24.49 28.98 21.55
CA THR A 427 23.08 28.74 21.22
C THR A 427 22.51 29.73 20.20
N GLY A 428 23.18 30.86 19.96
CA GLY A 428 22.89 31.81 18.88
C GLY A 428 23.61 31.48 17.56
N SER A 429 24.33 30.35 17.50
CA SER A 429 24.81 29.79 16.24
C SER A 429 23.68 28.99 15.58
N PRO A 430 23.46 29.12 14.27
CA PRO A 430 22.36 28.42 13.60
C PRO A 430 22.59 26.88 13.57
N SER A 431 23.80 26.40 13.85
CA SER A 431 24.10 24.97 13.90
C SER A 431 24.66 24.53 15.27
N PHE A 432 23.99 23.58 15.92
CA PHE A 432 24.41 23.03 17.21
C PHE A 432 23.95 21.58 17.38
N ALA A 433 24.62 20.87 18.31
CA ALA A 433 24.20 19.54 18.73
C ALA A 433 23.75 19.56 20.19
N LEU A 434 22.65 18.86 20.47
CA LEU A 434 22.08 18.68 21.80
C LEU A 434 22.02 17.20 22.13
N ALA A 435 22.53 16.79 23.29
CA ALA A 435 22.43 15.40 23.75
C ALA A 435 21.99 15.33 25.21
N VAL A 436 20.98 14.49 25.48
CA VAL A 436 20.32 14.31 26.78
C VAL A 436 20.07 12.85 27.08
N TRP A 437 20.36 12.45 28.32
CA TRP A 437 19.83 11.22 28.89
C TRP A 437 18.56 11.55 29.65
N CYS A 438 17.44 10.96 29.24
CA CYS A 438 16.15 11.17 29.87
C CYS A 438 15.54 9.84 30.33
N PHE A 439 14.65 9.95 31.31
CA PHE A 439 13.88 8.85 31.90
C PHE A 439 12.41 9.30 31.99
N PRO A 440 11.67 9.31 30.87
CA PRO A 440 10.31 9.84 30.87
C PRO A 440 9.41 8.92 31.69
N THR A 441 8.61 9.48 32.60
CA THR A 441 7.67 8.67 33.41
C THR A 441 6.20 8.96 33.13
N THR A 442 5.91 9.95 32.28
CA THR A 442 4.57 10.33 31.82
C THR A 442 4.57 10.55 30.30
N ALA A 443 3.39 10.49 29.68
CA ALA A 443 3.16 10.84 28.28
C ALA A 443 2.76 12.32 28.08
N ASP A 444 2.60 13.07 29.19
CA ASP A 444 2.30 14.51 29.14
C ASP A 444 3.39 15.27 28.37
N THR A 445 3.00 16.42 27.81
CA THR A 445 3.96 17.27 27.11
C THR A 445 4.97 17.87 28.08
N LEU A 446 6.26 17.69 27.80
CA LEU A 446 7.36 18.15 28.66
C LEU A 446 8.40 18.89 27.86
N THR A 447 8.72 20.12 28.24
CA THR A 447 9.86 20.84 27.68
C THR A 447 11.15 20.31 28.29
N ILE A 448 12.08 19.82 27.46
CA ILE A 448 13.41 19.38 27.88
C ILE A 448 14.34 20.60 27.95
N VAL A 449 14.37 21.40 26.88
CA VAL A 449 15.19 22.61 26.78
C VAL A 449 14.43 23.68 25.98
N ASP A 450 14.53 24.93 26.41
CA ASP A 450 13.98 26.09 25.71
C ASP A 450 15.02 27.20 25.65
N SER A 451 15.16 27.87 24.50
CA SER A 451 15.91 29.13 24.41
C SER A 451 15.08 30.28 24.99
N ALA A 452 15.70 31.35 25.48
CA ALA A 452 14.97 32.38 26.21
C ALA A 452 13.89 33.04 25.35
N ALA A 453 12.82 33.52 26.02
CA ALA A 453 11.67 34.06 25.32
C ALA A 453 11.98 35.28 24.42
N ASN A 454 13.06 36.00 24.71
CA ASN A 454 13.48 37.18 23.96
C ASN A 454 14.57 36.88 22.92
N ASP A 455 15.00 35.62 22.77
CA ASP A 455 16.01 35.22 21.79
C ASP A 455 15.41 35.17 20.38
N GLN A 456 16.19 35.60 19.39
CA GLN A 456 15.91 35.43 17.96
C GLN A 456 17.20 34.91 17.30
N PRO A 457 17.19 33.71 16.68
CA PRO A 457 16.07 32.76 16.59
C PRO A 457 15.76 32.07 17.93
N ARG A 458 14.50 31.67 18.14
CA ARG A 458 14.04 30.86 19.28
C ARG A 458 13.97 29.38 18.89
N TRP A 459 14.32 28.48 19.79
CA TRP A 459 14.14 27.06 19.62
C TRP A 459 13.76 26.34 20.91
N THR A 460 13.04 25.24 20.78
CA THR A 460 12.57 24.42 21.90
C THR A 460 12.70 22.94 21.54
N LEU A 461 13.21 22.14 22.47
CA LEU A 461 13.10 20.68 22.44
C LEU A 461 12.13 20.22 23.53
N ASP A 462 11.05 19.59 23.12
CA ASP A 462 10.04 19.04 24.01
C ASP A 462 9.70 17.59 23.66
N LEU A 463 8.99 16.91 24.56
CA LEU A 463 8.37 15.61 24.32
C LEU A 463 6.86 15.84 24.23
N ALA A 464 6.25 15.60 23.07
CA ALA A 464 4.80 15.64 22.90
C ALA A 464 4.29 14.22 22.67
N ASP A 465 3.42 13.72 23.54
CA ASP A 465 2.99 12.30 23.56
C ASP A 465 4.18 11.31 23.48
N ARG A 466 5.23 11.61 24.26
CA ARG A 466 6.52 10.90 24.30
C ARG A 466 7.37 11.00 23.03
N GLN A 467 6.93 11.67 21.97
CA GLN A 467 7.71 11.90 20.76
C GLN A 467 8.62 13.13 20.94
N PRO A 468 9.94 12.98 20.72
CA PRO A 468 10.85 14.12 20.61
C PRO A 468 10.39 15.10 19.54
N ARG A 469 10.18 16.34 19.95
CA ARG A 469 9.74 17.43 19.08
C ARG A 469 10.70 18.60 19.18
N PHE A 470 11.24 18.99 18.04
CA PHE A 470 12.07 20.18 17.93
C PHE A 470 11.30 21.26 17.19
N THR A 471 11.23 22.46 17.79
CA THR A 471 10.61 23.63 17.17
C THR A 471 11.66 24.73 17.04
N PHE A 472 11.77 25.33 15.86
CA PHE A 472 12.65 26.46 15.56
C PHE A 472 11.83 27.61 14.98
N VAL A 473 12.03 28.82 15.50
CA VAL A 473 11.31 30.04 15.14
C VAL A 473 12.30 31.17 14.88
N ASP A 474 12.28 31.74 13.69
CA ASP A 474 13.13 32.88 13.30
C ASP A 474 12.31 33.89 12.50
N GLY A 475 11.97 35.03 13.12
CA GLY A 475 11.00 35.97 12.56
C GLY A 475 9.65 35.29 12.27
N ASP A 476 9.23 35.30 11.01
CA ASP A 476 7.98 34.66 10.56
C ASP A 476 8.15 33.16 10.22
N ARG A 477 9.38 32.62 10.24
CA ARG A 477 9.64 31.22 9.92
C ARG A 477 9.43 30.35 11.15
N ARG A 478 8.60 29.32 11.04
CA ARG A 478 8.42 28.28 12.05
C ARG A 478 8.62 26.90 11.44
N LEU A 479 9.58 26.15 11.96
CA LEU A 479 9.86 24.78 11.58
C LEU A 479 9.64 23.86 12.78
N GLN A 480 9.10 22.68 12.51
CA GLN A 480 8.83 21.67 13.52
C GLN A 480 9.18 20.29 12.99
N PHE A 481 9.93 19.53 13.77
CA PHE A 481 10.33 18.15 13.49
C PHE A 481 9.80 17.28 14.62
N ILE A 482 9.17 16.15 14.31
CA ILE A 482 8.52 15.27 15.28
C ILE A 482 8.96 13.85 14.99
N ALA A 483 9.74 13.26 15.90
CA ALA A 483 10.14 11.88 15.73
C ALA A 483 8.92 10.94 15.76
N GLU A 484 8.81 10.06 14.76
CA GLU A 484 7.67 9.13 14.66
C GLU A 484 7.62 8.14 15.84
N THR A 485 8.81 7.74 16.30
CA THR A 485 8.94 6.73 17.36
C THR A 485 8.89 7.37 18.75
N PRO A 486 7.89 7.05 19.59
CA PRO A 486 7.81 7.59 20.95
C PRO A 486 8.86 6.96 21.86
N LEU A 487 9.32 7.74 22.84
CA LEU A 487 10.17 7.23 23.92
C LEU A 487 9.39 6.22 24.80
N THR A 488 10.14 5.27 25.35
CA THR A 488 9.65 4.25 26.28
C THR A 488 9.64 4.81 27.70
N LEU A 489 8.49 4.73 28.36
CA LEU A 489 8.37 5.19 29.75
C LEU A 489 9.20 4.32 30.70
N ARG A 490 9.73 4.95 31.75
CA ARG A 490 10.47 4.32 32.85
C ARG A 490 11.73 3.56 32.41
N ARG A 491 12.38 4.04 31.34
CA ARG A 491 13.65 3.52 30.83
C ARG A 491 14.59 4.69 30.55
N TRP A 492 15.87 4.54 30.89
CA TRP A 492 16.90 5.51 30.51
C TRP A 492 17.13 5.41 29.00
N GLN A 493 16.97 6.51 28.30
CA GLN A 493 17.23 6.62 26.87
C GLN A 493 18.12 7.81 26.58
N HIS A 494 18.98 7.66 25.58
CA HIS A 494 19.83 8.73 25.08
C HIS A 494 19.18 9.38 23.86
N LEU A 495 18.78 10.64 24.00
CA LEU A 495 18.28 11.46 22.91
C LEU A 495 19.40 12.40 22.45
N ALA A 496 19.74 12.36 21.17
CA ALA A 496 20.67 13.30 20.58
C ALA A 496 20.04 13.95 19.34
N LEU A 497 20.23 15.25 19.19
CA LEU A 497 19.69 16.06 18.12
C LEU A 497 20.83 16.89 17.51
N ASN A 498 21.04 16.74 16.22
CA ASN A 498 21.95 17.58 15.45
C ASN A 498 21.12 18.54 14.61
N ILE A 499 21.37 19.84 14.77
CA ILE A 499 20.72 20.90 14.01
C ILE A 499 21.78 21.58 13.17
N ASP A 500 21.50 21.67 11.88
CA ASP A 500 22.30 22.36 10.90
C ASP A 500 21.41 23.40 10.22
N ALA A 501 21.39 24.63 10.74
CA ALA A 501 20.75 25.75 10.05
C ALA A 501 21.78 26.55 9.24
N GLY A 502 21.52 26.65 7.95
CA GLY A 502 22.15 27.57 7.02
C GLY A 502 21.26 28.79 6.74
N GLU A 503 21.69 29.65 5.82
CA GLU A 503 20.96 30.90 5.48
C GLU A 503 19.54 30.67 4.92
N SER A 504 19.28 29.50 4.33
CA SER A 504 18.03 29.18 3.63
C SER A 504 17.37 27.86 4.02
N THR A 505 18.03 26.99 4.79
CA THR A 505 17.51 25.66 5.18
C THR A 505 17.89 25.33 6.62
N VAL A 506 17.02 24.59 7.31
CA VAL A 506 17.30 24.02 8.63
C VAL A 506 17.10 22.51 8.53
N ASN A 507 18.16 21.75 8.75
CA ASN A 507 18.11 20.30 8.81
C ASN A 507 18.25 19.86 10.26
N ALA A 508 17.38 18.93 10.69
CA ALA A 508 17.47 18.27 11.98
C ALA A 508 17.69 16.77 11.77
N ARG A 509 18.52 16.15 12.62
CA ARG A 509 18.63 14.69 12.73
C ARG A 509 18.54 14.30 14.19
N CYS A 510 17.60 13.41 14.49
CA CYS A 510 17.36 12.91 15.82
C CYS A 510 17.84 11.47 15.94
N TYR A 511 18.42 11.13 17.10
CA TYR A 511 18.89 9.81 17.43
C TYR A 511 18.35 9.41 18.81
N VAL A 512 17.83 8.19 18.91
CA VAL A 512 17.40 7.58 20.16
C VAL A 512 18.23 6.32 20.40
N ASP A 513 18.93 6.25 21.55
CA ASP A 513 19.88 5.19 21.90
C ASP A 513 20.94 4.93 20.81
N GLY A 514 21.30 5.98 20.06
CA GLY A 514 22.30 5.93 18.98
C GLY A 514 21.75 5.50 17.61
N GLN A 515 20.46 5.18 17.50
CA GLN A 515 19.78 4.89 16.24
C GLN A 515 19.09 6.14 15.70
N ALA A 516 19.26 6.43 14.40
CA ALA A 516 18.55 7.53 13.76
C ALA A 516 17.04 7.25 13.74
N VAL A 517 16.24 8.26 14.05
CA VAL A 517 14.78 8.20 13.95
C VAL A 517 14.28 9.12 12.84
N GLU A 518 13.23 8.69 12.14
CA GLU A 518 12.53 9.53 11.17
C GLU A 518 11.80 10.67 11.90
N LEU A 519 11.80 11.85 11.29
CA LEU A 519 11.50 13.17 11.90
C LEU A 519 10.37 13.91 11.17
#